data_AF-A0A7Y7B9I7-F1
#
_entry.id   AF-A0A7Y7B9I7-F1
#
_cell.length_a   1.000
_cell.length_b   1.000
_cell.length_c   1.000
_cell.angle_alpha   90.00
_cell.angle_beta   90.00
_cell.angle_gamma   90.00
#
_symmetry.space_group_name_H-M   'P 1'
#
loop_
_entity.id
_entity.type
_entity.pdbx_description
1 polymer ?
#
loop_
_entity_poly.entity_id
_entity_poly.type
_entity_poly.pdbx_seq_one_letter_code
_entity_poly.pdbx_strand_id
1 'polypeptide(L)'
;MNPTGIVRVGDTVRRPAGPWTPAVHALLTHLHGAGFRAAPRPLGIDDQGREVLTYVPGEVIWREGFALLDPVARLIRVARLIREFHDAVADFVPPPDAHWQVVIPAEGDEIIAHHDLAPWNLVAEGGEGSWAFIDWDTAAPGSRLWDLAYAAHGFVPLSADPSLRRPDTEVAGRLRAFVDAYGMEDEGERRELAGMLGRRCRAMYDFLREQSRRGRQPWTDIWERGDGEIWRNDAEYVEGAQILGWIGVL
;
A
#
# COMPACT_ATOMS: atom_id res chain seq x y z
N MET A 1 -16.44 -2.63 0.22
CA MET A 1 -17.30 -3.75 0.65
C MET A 1 -16.78 -4.14 2.03
N ASN A 2 -17.57 -4.07 3.10
CA ASN A 2 -17.08 -4.54 4.41
C ASN A 2 -16.82 -6.05 4.27
N PRO A 3 -15.61 -6.56 4.56
CA PRO A 3 -15.39 -7.99 4.53
C PRO A 3 -16.33 -8.62 5.57
N THR A 4 -17.21 -9.50 5.11
CA THR A 4 -18.10 -10.25 5.98
C THR A 4 -17.26 -11.02 6.99
N GLY A 5 -17.53 -10.82 8.29
CA GLY A 5 -16.85 -11.56 9.36
C GLY A 5 -15.72 -10.83 10.10
N ILE A 6 -15.49 -9.54 9.84
CA ILE A 6 -14.60 -8.72 10.68
C ILE A 6 -15.36 -8.16 11.88
N VAL A 7 -14.87 -8.42 13.09
CA VAL A 7 -15.50 -7.97 14.35
C VAL A 7 -14.46 -7.45 15.31
N ARG A 8 -14.72 -6.28 15.90
CA ARG A 8 -13.93 -5.77 17.03
C ARG A 8 -14.43 -6.38 18.34
N VAL A 9 -13.50 -6.91 19.15
CA VAL A 9 -13.75 -7.42 20.50
C VAL A 9 -12.74 -6.78 21.45
N GLY A 10 -13.18 -5.81 22.24
CA GLY A 10 -12.30 -5.00 23.09
C GLY A 10 -11.21 -4.31 22.27
N ASP A 11 -9.95 -4.62 22.60
CA ASP A 11 -8.75 -4.09 21.93
C ASP A 11 -8.21 -5.03 20.85
N THR A 12 -9.06 -5.92 20.33
CA THR A 12 -8.70 -6.87 19.27
C THR A 12 -9.67 -6.84 18.10
N VAL A 13 -9.19 -7.25 16.94
CA VAL A 13 -9.99 -7.53 15.74
C VAL A 13 -9.94 -9.03 15.47
N ARG A 14 -11.10 -9.60 15.15
CA ARG A 14 -11.26 -10.97 14.66
C ARG A 14 -11.66 -10.90 13.20
N ARG A 15 -10.96 -11.61 12.32
CA ARG A 15 -11.25 -11.64 10.88
C ARG A 15 -11.03 -13.02 10.29
N PRO A 16 -11.61 -13.34 9.11
CA PRO A 16 -11.36 -14.62 8.46
C PRO A 16 -9.85 -14.86 8.27
N ALA A 17 -9.38 -16.05 8.63
CA ALA A 17 -8.01 -16.47 8.34
C ALA A 17 -7.94 -17.14 6.96
N GLY A 18 -6.76 -17.13 6.34
CA GLY A 18 -6.46 -17.83 5.10
C GLY A 18 -5.14 -18.59 5.18
N PRO A 19 -4.77 -19.32 4.11
CA PRO A 19 -3.48 -20.03 4.05
C PRO A 19 -2.26 -19.12 4.29
N TRP A 20 -2.38 -17.82 4.02
CA TRP A 20 -1.33 -16.83 4.21
C TRP A 20 -1.17 -16.35 5.67
N THR A 21 -2.19 -16.52 6.51
CA THR A 21 -2.22 -15.96 7.87
C THR A 21 -1.01 -16.36 8.72
N PRO A 22 -0.51 -17.63 8.72
CA PRO A 22 0.69 -17.97 9.46
C PRO A 22 1.95 -17.18 9.03
N ALA A 23 2.12 -16.96 7.72
CA ALA A 23 3.24 -16.21 7.18
C ALA A 23 3.13 -14.71 7.51
N VAL A 24 1.92 -14.15 7.41
CA VAL A 24 1.62 -12.76 7.82
C VAL A 24 1.84 -12.57 9.33
N HIS A 25 1.45 -13.52 10.17
CA HIS A 25 1.75 -13.47 11.60
C HIS A 25 3.25 -13.49 11.88
N ALA A 26 4.03 -14.31 11.16
CA ALA A 26 5.48 -14.33 11.30
C ALA A 26 6.09 -12.96 10.92
N LEU A 27 5.63 -12.37 9.82
CA LEU A 27 6.01 -11.03 9.38
C LEU A 27 5.68 -9.96 10.43
N LEU A 28 4.43 -9.90 10.90
CA LEU A 28 4.01 -8.88 11.87
C LEU A 28 4.73 -9.02 13.21
N THR A 29 5.06 -10.26 13.61
CA THR A 29 5.89 -10.53 14.79
C THR A 29 7.31 -10.02 14.59
N HIS A 30 7.92 -10.26 13.42
CA HIS A 30 9.24 -9.74 13.07
C HIS A 30 9.28 -8.22 13.10
N LEU A 31 8.33 -7.55 12.44
CA LEU A 31 8.23 -6.09 12.41
C LEU A 31 8.17 -5.50 13.84
N HIS A 32 7.39 -6.13 14.73
CA HIS A 32 7.37 -5.72 16.13
C HIS A 32 8.70 -5.98 16.86
N GLY A 33 9.35 -7.10 16.59
CA GLY A 33 10.69 -7.40 17.09
C GLY A 33 11.73 -6.37 16.66
N ALA A 34 11.66 -5.92 15.40
CA ALA A 34 12.52 -4.90 14.79
C ALA A 34 12.20 -3.46 15.23
N GLY A 35 11.17 -3.25 16.05
CA GLY A 35 10.81 -1.92 16.55
C GLY A 35 9.78 -1.16 15.71
N PHE A 36 9.33 -1.70 14.58
CA PHE A 36 8.24 -1.11 13.81
C PHE A 36 6.93 -1.25 14.59
N ARG A 37 6.24 -0.14 14.85
CA ARG A 37 5.00 -0.08 15.66
C ARG A 37 3.77 0.32 14.85
N ALA A 38 3.95 0.60 13.57
CA ALA A 38 2.90 1.05 12.67
C ALA A 38 2.25 -0.12 11.90
N ALA A 39 2.01 -1.22 12.62
CA ALA A 39 1.27 -2.39 12.17
C ALA A 39 0.53 -3.02 13.37
N PRO A 40 -0.56 -3.78 13.16
CA PRO A 40 -1.17 -4.55 14.22
C PRO A 40 -0.25 -5.68 14.72
N ARG A 41 -0.41 -6.08 15.99
CA ARG A 41 0.25 -7.28 16.53
C ARG A 41 -0.60 -8.52 16.30
N PRO A 42 0.01 -9.64 15.88
CA PRO A 42 -0.69 -10.92 15.82
C PRO A 42 -0.84 -11.48 17.23
N LEU A 43 -2.04 -11.97 17.54
CA LEU A 43 -2.39 -12.58 18.83
C LEU A 43 -2.82 -14.06 18.68
N GLY A 44 -2.62 -14.63 17.48
CA GLY A 44 -2.91 -16.03 17.17
C GLY A 44 -4.24 -16.23 16.46
N ILE A 45 -4.73 -17.46 16.50
CA ILE A 45 -6.00 -17.90 15.92
C ILE A 45 -6.95 -18.24 17.07
N ASP A 46 -8.21 -17.79 17.01
CA ASP A 46 -9.20 -18.13 18.03
C ASP A 46 -9.84 -19.51 17.81
N ASP A 47 -10.67 -19.94 18.76
CA ASP A 47 -11.35 -21.25 18.73
C ASP A 47 -12.31 -21.43 17.54
N GLN A 48 -12.65 -20.34 16.84
CA GLN A 48 -13.49 -20.37 15.64
C GLN A 48 -12.66 -20.35 14.34
N GLY A 49 -11.34 -20.44 14.44
CA GLY A 49 -10.43 -20.43 13.29
C GLY A 49 -10.23 -19.03 12.69
N ARG A 50 -10.51 -17.96 13.43
CA ARG A 50 -10.33 -16.58 12.95
C ARG A 50 -8.98 -16.02 13.35
N GLU A 51 -8.41 -15.22 12.46
CA GLU A 51 -7.24 -14.40 12.76
C GLU A 51 -7.56 -13.41 13.87
N VAL A 52 -6.61 -13.25 14.80
CA VAL A 52 -6.69 -12.32 15.91
C VAL A 52 -5.55 -11.33 15.84
N LEU A 53 -5.89 -10.06 15.67
CA LEU A 53 -4.93 -8.96 15.66
C LEU A 53 -5.29 -7.95 16.76
N THR A 54 -4.32 -7.16 17.23
CA THR A 54 -4.65 -5.96 18.03
C THR A 54 -5.43 -4.95 17.19
N TYR A 55 -6.40 -4.30 17.81
CA TYR A 55 -7.10 -3.18 17.20
C TYR A 55 -6.16 -1.96 17.11
N VAL A 56 -6.13 -1.31 15.95
CA VAL A 56 -5.43 -0.04 15.76
C VAL A 56 -6.44 1.10 15.99
N PRO A 57 -6.23 1.97 16.99
CA PRO A 57 -7.10 3.12 17.21
C PRO A 57 -6.89 4.18 16.12
N GLY A 58 -7.97 4.85 15.73
CA GLY A 58 -7.97 5.91 14.73
C GLY A 58 -9.01 5.67 13.64
N GLU A 59 -8.91 6.46 12.58
CA GLU A 59 -9.79 6.40 11.42
C GLU A 59 -9.01 6.00 10.18
N VAL A 60 -9.62 5.18 9.34
CA VAL A 60 -9.07 4.87 8.01
C VAL A 60 -9.15 6.11 7.13
N ILE A 61 -8.09 6.41 6.39
CA ILE A 61 -8.10 7.54 5.45
C ILE A 61 -8.89 7.15 4.20
N TRP A 62 -10.16 7.52 4.18
CA TRP A 62 -11.06 7.27 3.06
C TRP A 62 -12.03 8.44 2.85
N ARG A 63 -12.33 8.77 1.59
CA ARG A 63 -13.27 9.84 1.19
C ARG A 63 -12.96 11.17 1.89
N GLU A 64 -13.82 11.61 2.81
CA GLU A 64 -13.65 12.87 3.54
C GLU A 64 -12.34 12.90 4.34
N GLY A 65 -11.82 11.72 4.72
CA GLY A 65 -10.53 11.57 5.39
C GLY A 65 -9.32 11.95 4.54
N PHE A 66 -9.43 11.97 3.21
CA PHE A 66 -8.30 12.33 2.33
C PHE A 66 -7.73 13.72 2.62
N ALA A 67 -8.54 14.65 3.13
CA ALA A 67 -8.09 15.98 3.54
C ALA A 67 -6.99 15.93 4.62
N LEU A 68 -6.90 14.86 5.41
CA LEU A 68 -5.81 14.65 6.37
C LEU A 68 -4.43 14.56 5.69
N LEU A 69 -4.39 14.14 4.43
CA LEU A 69 -3.17 14.02 3.61
C LEU A 69 -2.89 15.26 2.76
N ASP A 70 -3.77 16.27 2.76
CA ASP A 70 -3.56 17.50 1.99
C ASP A 70 -2.28 18.24 2.39
N PRO A 71 -1.95 18.41 3.70
CA PRO A 71 -0.69 19.04 4.07
C PRO A 71 0.52 18.19 3.64
N VAL A 72 1.49 18.77 2.95
CA VAL A 72 2.71 18.06 2.49
C VAL A 72 3.47 17.41 3.66
N ALA A 73 3.44 17.99 4.86
CA ALA A 73 4.05 17.39 6.06
C ALA A 73 3.44 16.02 6.42
N ARG A 74 2.15 15.80 6.13
CA ARG A 74 1.46 14.53 6.36
C ARG A 74 1.88 13.49 5.33
N LEU A 75 2.05 13.90 4.07
CA LEU A 75 2.62 13.06 3.02
C LEU A 75 4.08 12.63 3.33
N ILE A 76 4.90 13.57 3.81
CA ILE A 76 6.27 13.29 4.29
C ILE A 76 6.27 12.24 5.41
N ARG A 77 5.30 12.33 6.34
CA ARG A 77 5.16 11.35 7.41
C ARG A 77 4.83 9.96 6.87
N VAL A 78 3.94 9.84 5.87
CA VAL A 78 3.67 8.56 5.21
C VAL A 78 4.93 7.98 4.58
N ALA A 79 5.67 8.78 3.80
CA ALA A 79 6.88 8.31 3.12
C ALA A 79 7.93 7.75 4.10
N ARG A 80 8.13 8.44 5.23
CA ARG A 80 9.03 7.98 6.30
C ARG A 80 8.55 6.67 6.93
N LEU A 81 7.24 6.56 7.17
CA LEU A 81 6.64 5.34 7.71
C LEU A 81 6.85 4.13 6.79
N ILE A 82 6.71 4.34 5.49
CA ILE A 82 6.97 3.31 4.48
C ILE A 82 8.45 2.94 4.45
N ARG A 83 9.35 3.93 4.56
CA ARG A 83 10.79 3.66 4.67
C ARG A 83 11.13 2.85 5.91
N GLU A 84 10.58 3.23 7.07
CA GLU A 84 10.75 2.50 8.34
C GLU A 84 10.26 1.05 8.22
N PHE A 85 9.12 0.82 7.56
CA PHE A 85 8.64 -0.53 7.25
C PHE A 85 9.64 -1.29 6.37
N HIS A 86 10.03 -0.72 5.23
CA HIS A 86 10.93 -1.35 4.28
C HIS A 86 12.31 -1.68 4.87
N ASP A 87 12.80 -0.87 5.80
CA ASP A 87 14.04 -1.14 6.54
C ASP A 87 13.84 -2.23 7.61
N ALA A 88 12.71 -2.21 8.35
CA ALA A 88 12.42 -3.20 9.37
C ALA A 88 12.15 -4.62 8.83
N VAL A 89 11.71 -4.75 7.57
CA VAL A 89 11.46 -6.04 6.92
C VAL A 89 12.67 -6.59 6.17
N ALA A 90 13.73 -5.79 5.98
CA ALA A 90 14.85 -6.13 5.07
C ALA A 90 15.59 -7.41 5.45
N ASP A 91 15.63 -7.77 6.73
CA ASP A 91 16.28 -8.98 7.25
C ASP A 91 15.27 -10.08 7.64
N PHE A 92 13.99 -9.90 7.33
CA PHE A 92 12.98 -10.92 7.59
C PHE A 92 13.21 -12.13 6.69
N VAL A 93 13.36 -13.29 7.31
CA VAL A 93 13.42 -14.58 6.61
C VAL A 93 12.07 -15.28 6.77
N PRO A 94 11.29 -15.45 5.69
CA PRO A 94 10.04 -16.20 5.74
C PRO A 94 10.22 -17.62 6.28
N PRO A 95 9.25 -18.17 7.01
CA PRO A 95 9.20 -19.60 7.29
C PRO A 95 9.32 -20.43 5.99
N PRO A 96 9.99 -21.60 5.99
CA PRO A 96 10.18 -22.41 4.79
C PRO A 96 8.88 -22.87 4.11
N ASP A 97 7.79 -22.94 4.86
CA ASP A 97 6.43 -23.32 4.45
C ASP A 97 5.50 -22.09 4.29
N ALA A 98 6.06 -20.89 4.17
CA ALA A 98 5.29 -19.68 4.00
C ALA A 98 4.43 -19.73 2.73
N HIS A 99 3.13 -19.51 2.90
CA HIS A 99 2.18 -19.29 1.83
C HIS A 99 1.81 -17.81 1.79
N TRP A 100 1.79 -17.21 0.60
CA TRP A 100 1.48 -15.79 0.43
C TRP A 100 0.27 -15.60 -0.48
N GLN A 101 -0.57 -14.60 -0.19
CA GLN A 101 -1.68 -14.23 -1.06
C GLN A 101 -1.21 -13.26 -2.15
N VAL A 102 -0.59 -13.81 -3.20
CA VAL A 102 -0.13 -13.00 -4.33
C VAL A 102 -1.31 -12.63 -5.22
N VAL A 103 -1.69 -11.35 -5.20
CA VAL A 103 -2.78 -10.80 -6.04
C VAL A 103 -2.24 -10.42 -7.42
N ILE A 104 -1.14 -9.67 -7.45
CA ILE A 104 -0.41 -9.27 -8.65
C ILE A 104 1.04 -9.71 -8.46
N PRO A 105 1.64 -10.48 -9.39
CA PRO A 105 3.06 -10.79 -9.33
C PRO A 105 3.89 -9.51 -9.34
N ALA A 106 4.77 -9.35 -8.36
CA ALA A 106 5.61 -8.18 -8.21
C ALA A 106 6.87 -8.23 -9.08
N GLU A 107 7.40 -7.06 -9.44
CA GLU A 107 8.77 -6.95 -9.95
C GLU A 107 9.76 -6.98 -8.78
N GLY A 108 10.66 -7.97 -8.78
CA GLY A 108 11.65 -8.19 -7.72
C GLY A 108 11.12 -8.96 -6.50
N ASP A 109 12.04 -9.36 -5.63
CA ASP A 109 11.79 -10.22 -4.46
C ASP A 109 12.69 -9.83 -3.25
N GLU A 110 13.11 -8.56 -3.21
CA GLU A 110 14.01 -7.99 -2.19
C GLU A 110 13.46 -8.09 -0.77
N ILE A 111 12.15 -7.88 -0.60
CA ILE A 111 11.47 -7.85 0.70
C ILE A 111 10.14 -8.59 0.64
N ILE A 112 9.56 -8.86 1.80
CA ILE A 112 8.12 -9.11 1.89
C ILE A 112 7.40 -7.76 1.92
N ALA A 113 7.01 -7.30 0.73
CA ALA A 113 6.27 -6.06 0.53
C ALA A 113 4.81 -6.22 0.99
N HIS A 114 4.14 -5.09 1.26
CA HIS A 114 2.74 -5.06 1.67
C HIS A 114 1.80 -5.15 0.46
N HIS A 115 2.19 -4.62 -0.71
CA HIS A 115 1.45 -4.60 -2.00
C HIS A 115 0.17 -3.77 -2.04
N ASP A 116 -0.28 -3.25 -0.90
CA ASP A 116 -1.51 -2.46 -0.75
C ASP A 116 -1.33 -1.29 0.24
N LEU A 117 -0.15 -0.66 0.21
CA LEU A 117 0.12 0.58 0.95
C LEU A 117 -0.66 1.74 0.31
N ALA A 118 -1.88 1.93 0.76
CA ALA A 118 -2.77 2.97 0.24
C ALA A 118 -3.50 3.71 1.36
N PRO A 119 -4.10 4.89 1.10
CA PRO A 119 -4.80 5.66 2.12
C PRO A 119 -5.89 4.85 2.84
N TRP A 120 -6.65 4.01 2.12
CA TRP A 120 -7.70 3.18 2.69
C TRP A 120 -7.19 2.05 3.61
N ASN A 121 -5.88 1.82 3.65
CA ASN A 121 -5.24 0.89 4.58
C ASN A 121 -4.36 1.61 5.61
N LEU A 122 -4.38 2.95 5.65
CA LEU A 122 -3.74 3.73 6.69
C LEU A 122 -4.78 4.15 7.73
N VAL A 123 -4.60 3.67 8.96
CA VAL A 123 -5.34 4.15 10.13
C VAL A 123 -4.54 5.29 10.74
N ALA A 124 -5.19 6.44 10.92
CA ALA A 124 -4.57 7.64 11.44
C ALA A 124 -5.43 8.28 12.54
N GLU A 125 -4.79 8.75 13.60
CA GLU A 125 -5.39 9.69 14.55
C GLU A 125 -5.20 11.12 14.01
N GLY A 126 -6.25 11.95 14.05
CA GLY A 126 -6.30 13.27 13.39
C GLY A 126 -5.25 14.32 13.83
N GLY A 127 -4.49 14.05 14.90
CA GLY A 127 -3.37 14.86 15.40
C GLY A 127 -2.00 14.30 15.03
N GLU A 128 -0.98 14.49 15.88
CA GLU A 128 0.33 13.82 15.77
C GLU A 128 0.31 12.36 16.30
N GLY A 129 -0.88 11.84 16.63
CA GLY A 129 -1.10 10.50 17.17
C GLY A 129 -0.66 9.36 16.25
N SER A 130 -0.82 8.11 16.69
CA SER A 130 -0.23 6.94 16.04
C SER A 130 -0.86 6.66 14.67
N TRP A 131 -0.02 6.29 13.70
CA TRP A 131 -0.43 5.89 12.36
C TRP A 131 0.02 4.45 12.13
N ALA A 132 -0.82 3.61 11.54
CA ALA A 132 -0.46 2.24 11.23
C ALA A 132 -1.11 1.76 9.93
N PHE A 133 -0.37 0.92 9.21
CA PHE A 133 -0.89 0.19 8.07
C PHE A 133 -1.62 -1.08 8.54
N ILE A 134 -2.77 -1.35 7.91
CA ILE A 134 -3.60 -2.53 8.12
C ILE A 134 -3.76 -3.29 6.80
N ASP A 135 -4.42 -4.44 6.86
CA ASP A 135 -4.69 -5.30 5.71
C ASP A 135 -3.45 -5.93 5.06
N TRP A 136 -2.68 -6.61 5.90
CA TRP A 136 -1.44 -7.31 5.52
C TRP A 136 -1.65 -8.64 4.78
N ASP A 137 -2.90 -8.99 4.43
CA ASP A 137 -3.24 -10.28 3.81
C ASP A 137 -2.49 -10.52 2.50
N THR A 138 -2.29 -9.45 1.74
CA THR A 138 -1.63 -9.50 0.42
C THR A 138 -0.12 -9.34 0.50
N ALA A 139 0.45 -9.27 1.71
CA ALA A 139 1.88 -9.22 1.89
C ALA A 139 2.53 -10.45 1.24
N ALA A 140 3.60 -10.24 0.49
CA ALA A 140 4.25 -11.25 -0.32
C ALA A 140 5.63 -10.77 -0.80
N PRO A 141 6.49 -11.66 -1.32
CA PRO A 141 7.74 -11.25 -1.98
C PRO A 141 7.52 -10.15 -3.02
N GLY A 142 8.37 -9.12 -3.00
CA GLY A 142 8.32 -7.95 -3.87
C GLY A 142 9.57 -7.08 -3.73
N SER A 143 9.69 -6.03 -4.53
CA SER A 143 10.71 -4.99 -4.34
C SER A 143 10.17 -3.78 -3.58
N ARG A 144 11.09 -3.04 -2.94
CA ARG A 144 10.76 -1.75 -2.32
C ARG A 144 10.17 -0.75 -3.32
N LEU A 145 10.69 -0.74 -4.55
CA LEU A 145 10.21 0.16 -5.61
C LEU A 145 8.79 -0.19 -6.06
N TRP A 146 8.46 -1.48 -6.16
CA TRP A 146 7.10 -1.92 -6.54
C TRP A 146 6.05 -1.48 -5.51
N ASP A 147 6.37 -1.63 -4.22
CA ASP A 147 5.48 -1.25 -3.12
C ASP A 147 5.36 0.29 -2.99
N LEU A 148 6.50 0.99 -3.10
CA LEU A 148 6.56 2.45 -3.06
C LEU A 148 5.82 3.10 -4.24
N ALA A 149 5.88 2.50 -5.44
CA ALA A 149 5.18 2.99 -6.61
C ALA A 149 3.65 2.95 -6.42
N TYR A 150 3.13 1.89 -5.81
CA TYR A 150 1.71 1.78 -5.47
C TYR A 150 1.31 2.85 -4.43
N ALA A 151 2.13 3.01 -3.40
CA ALA A 151 1.90 4.03 -2.37
C ALA A 151 1.92 5.45 -2.95
N ALA A 152 2.90 5.77 -3.80
CA ALA A 152 2.98 7.08 -4.43
C ALA A 152 1.74 7.40 -5.26
N HIS A 153 1.21 6.43 -6.02
CA HIS A 153 -0.05 6.61 -6.76
C HIS A 153 -1.21 7.00 -5.84
N GLY A 154 -1.41 6.30 -4.72
CA GLY A 154 -2.52 6.53 -3.80
C GLY A 154 -2.37 7.77 -2.91
N PHE A 155 -1.16 8.04 -2.38
CA PHE A 155 -0.92 9.12 -1.42
C PHE A 155 -0.62 10.49 -2.08
N VAL A 156 -0.09 10.51 -3.32
CA VAL A 156 0.21 11.75 -4.08
C VAL A 156 -0.93 12.18 -5.02
N PRO A 157 -2.03 11.43 -5.04
CA PRO A 157 -2.87 11.11 -6.22
C PRO A 157 -2.23 11.31 -7.59
N LEU A 158 -1.62 10.27 -8.14
CA LEU A 158 -1.17 10.26 -9.54
C LEU A 158 -2.32 9.86 -10.47
N SER A 159 -3.35 10.72 -10.55
CA SER A 159 -4.60 10.38 -11.22
C SER A 159 -4.98 11.32 -12.37
N ALA A 160 -5.54 10.72 -13.43
CA ALA A 160 -6.18 11.40 -14.54
C ALA A 160 -7.62 11.85 -14.21
N ASP A 161 -8.22 11.36 -13.13
CA ASP A 161 -9.59 11.69 -12.72
C ASP A 161 -9.70 13.19 -12.39
N PRO A 162 -10.53 13.97 -13.11
CA PRO A 162 -10.70 15.40 -12.86
C PRO A 162 -11.10 15.77 -11.43
N SER A 163 -11.74 14.86 -10.69
CA SER A 163 -12.15 15.07 -9.30
C SER A 163 -11.00 14.93 -8.30
N LEU A 164 -9.94 14.22 -8.67
CA LEU A 164 -8.73 14.00 -7.86
C LEU A 164 -7.52 14.78 -8.37
N ARG A 165 -7.60 15.28 -9.62
CA ARG A 165 -6.50 15.94 -10.31
C ARG A 165 -6.14 17.27 -9.68
N ARG A 166 -4.84 17.47 -9.51
CA ARG A 166 -4.21 18.74 -9.10
C ARG A 166 -3.39 19.32 -10.26
N PRO A 167 -3.02 20.61 -10.24
CA PRO A 167 -2.05 21.14 -11.19
C PRO A 167 -0.76 20.32 -11.16
N ASP A 168 -0.19 20.02 -12.33
CA ASP A 168 1.00 19.16 -12.43
C ASP A 168 2.18 19.70 -11.60
N THR A 169 2.31 21.02 -11.45
CA THR A 169 3.33 21.64 -10.58
C THR A 169 3.15 21.28 -9.10
N GLU A 170 1.91 21.15 -8.64
CA GLU A 170 1.60 20.73 -7.28
C GLU A 170 1.85 19.24 -7.11
N VAL A 171 1.39 18.40 -8.06
CA VAL A 171 1.66 16.95 -8.05
C VAL A 171 3.17 16.69 -8.04
N ALA A 172 3.93 17.41 -8.87
CA ALA A 172 5.38 17.32 -8.92
C ALA A 172 6.04 17.63 -7.57
N GLY A 173 5.66 18.75 -6.93
CA GLY A 173 6.19 19.13 -5.63
C GLY A 173 5.87 18.12 -4.52
N ARG A 174 4.65 17.56 -4.55
CA ARG A 174 4.23 16.52 -3.61
C ARG A 174 4.98 15.21 -3.82
N LEU A 175 5.10 14.76 -5.07
CA LEU A 175 5.85 13.55 -5.42
C LEU A 175 7.32 13.70 -5.02
N ARG A 176 7.94 14.85 -5.31
CA ARG A 176 9.32 15.14 -4.90
C ARG A 176 9.48 15.04 -3.38
N ALA A 177 8.61 15.69 -2.62
CA ALA A 177 8.63 15.66 -1.17
C ALA A 177 8.45 14.24 -0.60
N PHE A 178 7.59 13.43 -1.22
CA PHE A 178 7.38 12.03 -0.83
C PHE A 178 8.64 11.18 -1.09
N VAL A 179 9.23 11.27 -2.28
CA VAL A 179 10.44 10.52 -2.64
C VAL A 179 11.66 10.97 -1.82
N ASP A 180 11.77 12.27 -1.52
CA ASP A 180 12.81 12.82 -0.64
C ASP A 180 12.67 12.29 0.79
N ALA A 181 11.45 12.30 1.32
CA ALA A 181 11.17 11.83 2.66
C ALA A 181 11.35 10.31 2.82
N TYR A 182 11.17 9.54 1.75
CA TYR A 182 11.53 8.12 1.72
C TYR A 182 13.05 7.88 1.76
N GLY A 183 13.85 8.91 1.44
CA GLY A 183 15.32 8.85 1.51
C GLY A 183 15.97 8.22 0.27
N MET A 184 15.37 8.43 -0.91
CA MET A 184 15.95 7.99 -2.19
C MET A 184 16.92 9.06 -2.71
N GLU A 185 18.21 8.93 -2.44
CA GLU A 185 19.20 9.94 -2.83
C GLU A 185 19.81 9.68 -4.22
N ASP A 186 19.85 8.41 -4.64
CA ASP A 186 20.44 8.02 -5.92
C ASP A 186 19.54 8.37 -7.12
N GLU A 187 20.14 8.96 -8.15
CA GLU A 187 19.43 9.37 -9.36
C GLU A 187 19.00 8.15 -10.21
N GLY A 188 19.77 7.06 -10.18
CA GLY A 188 19.44 5.80 -10.83
C GLY A 188 18.16 5.19 -10.22
N GLU A 189 18.10 5.07 -8.89
CA GLU A 189 16.90 4.60 -8.18
C GLU A 189 15.67 5.45 -8.49
N ARG A 190 15.83 6.78 -8.56
CA ARG A 190 14.75 7.70 -8.96
C ARG A 190 14.29 7.42 -10.39
N ARG A 191 15.21 7.24 -11.33
CA ARG A 191 14.88 6.91 -12.72
C ARG A 191 14.15 5.57 -12.81
N GLU A 192 14.54 4.58 -12.01
CA GLU A 192 13.83 3.30 -11.91
C GLU A 192 12.42 3.46 -11.34
N LEU A 193 12.26 4.24 -10.26
CA LEU A 193 10.96 4.56 -9.68
C LEU A 193 10.04 5.23 -10.71
N ALA A 194 10.54 6.19 -11.50
CA ALA A 194 9.76 6.86 -12.52
C ALA A 194 9.17 5.86 -13.53
N GLY A 195 9.97 4.90 -13.98
CA GLY A 195 9.48 3.82 -14.84
C GLY A 195 8.53 2.87 -14.11
N MET A 196 8.74 2.62 -12.82
CA MET A 196 7.93 1.71 -12.00
C MET A 196 6.52 2.24 -11.77
N LEU A 197 6.34 3.56 -11.58
CA LEU A 197 5.03 4.17 -11.32
C LEU A 197 4.00 3.81 -12.40
N GLY A 198 4.35 3.99 -13.68
CA GLY A 198 3.46 3.65 -14.80
C GLY A 198 3.18 2.14 -14.87
N ARG A 199 4.22 1.31 -14.76
CA ARG A 199 4.08 -0.16 -14.79
C ARG A 199 3.21 -0.69 -13.66
N ARG A 200 3.35 -0.15 -12.45
CA ARG A 200 2.54 -0.57 -11.29
C ARG A 200 1.06 -0.22 -11.45
N CYS A 201 0.75 0.98 -11.96
CA CYS A 201 -0.62 1.39 -12.31
C CYS A 201 -1.20 0.49 -13.42
N ARG A 202 -0.42 0.23 -14.47
CA ARG A 202 -0.82 -0.68 -15.57
C ARG A 202 -1.13 -2.08 -15.07
N ALA A 203 -0.32 -2.60 -14.15
CA ALA A 203 -0.52 -3.92 -13.57
C ALA A 203 -1.87 -4.04 -12.82
N MET A 204 -2.34 -2.96 -12.16
CA MET A 204 -3.69 -2.95 -11.57
C MET A 204 -4.79 -3.05 -12.62
N TYR A 205 -4.67 -2.30 -13.73
CA TYR A 205 -5.60 -2.38 -14.84
C TYR A 205 -5.65 -3.79 -15.43
N ASP A 206 -4.49 -4.36 -15.76
CA ASP A 206 -4.40 -5.70 -16.36
C ASP A 206 -4.93 -6.78 -15.41
N PHE A 207 -4.66 -6.64 -14.11
CA PHE A 207 -5.21 -7.50 -13.08
C PHE A 207 -6.74 -7.45 -13.05
N LEU A 208 -7.34 -6.25 -12.89
CA LEU A 208 -8.80 -6.11 -12.81
C LEU A 208 -9.48 -6.62 -14.09
N ARG A 209 -8.89 -6.32 -15.25
CA ARG A 209 -9.37 -6.81 -16.55
C ARG A 209 -9.40 -8.33 -16.59
N GLU A 210 -8.31 -8.98 -16.19
CA GLU A 210 -8.21 -10.45 -16.23
C GLU A 210 -9.11 -11.13 -15.20
N GLN A 211 -9.19 -10.62 -13.97
CA GLN A 211 -10.08 -11.19 -12.96
C GLN A 211 -11.55 -11.03 -13.34
N SER A 212 -11.91 -9.90 -13.93
CA SER A 212 -13.25 -9.66 -14.48
C SER A 212 -13.59 -10.66 -15.59
N ARG A 213 -12.69 -10.90 -16.55
CA ARG A 213 -12.86 -11.92 -17.60
C ARG A 213 -13.06 -13.33 -17.04
N ARG A 214 -12.49 -13.62 -15.87
CA ARG A 214 -12.63 -14.90 -15.16
C ARG A 214 -13.85 -14.97 -14.23
N GLY A 215 -14.64 -13.89 -14.12
CA GLY A 215 -15.80 -13.82 -13.23
C GLY A 215 -15.42 -13.94 -11.74
N ARG A 216 -14.21 -13.51 -11.36
CA ARG A 216 -13.71 -13.65 -9.97
C ARG A 216 -14.09 -12.46 -9.12
N GLN A 217 -14.87 -12.71 -8.08
CA GLN A 217 -15.22 -11.70 -7.08
C GLN A 217 -14.10 -11.50 -6.05
N PRO A 218 -13.95 -10.28 -5.48
CA PRO A 218 -14.76 -9.08 -5.74
C PRO A 218 -14.31 -8.24 -6.95
N TRP A 219 -13.33 -8.72 -7.72
CA TRP A 219 -12.67 -7.93 -8.77
C TRP A 219 -13.55 -7.68 -9.99
N THR A 220 -14.48 -8.59 -10.29
CA THR A 220 -15.53 -8.35 -11.30
C THR A 220 -16.37 -7.13 -10.94
N ASP A 221 -16.85 -7.01 -9.70
CA ASP A 221 -17.65 -5.84 -9.26
C ASP A 221 -16.84 -4.52 -9.34
N ILE A 222 -15.55 -4.58 -9.01
CA ILE A 222 -14.64 -3.43 -9.12
C ILE A 222 -14.49 -3.01 -10.58
N TRP A 223 -14.32 -3.96 -11.49
CA TRP A 223 -14.24 -3.68 -12.92
C TRP A 223 -15.54 -3.07 -13.46
N GLU A 224 -16.70 -3.65 -13.12
CA GLU A 224 -18.01 -3.19 -13.59
C GLU A 224 -18.38 -1.79 -13.08
N ARG A 225 -17.85 -1.38 -11.91
CA ARG A 225 -17.95 0.00 -11.42
C ARG A 225 -17.19 1.01 -12.28
N GLY A 226 -16.26 0.55 -13.12
CA GLY A 226 -15.45 1.39 -14.02
C GLY A 226 -14.02 1.63 -13.54
N ASP A 227 -13.60 1.05 -12.41
CA ASP A 227 -12.28 1.28 -11.83
C ASP A 227 -11.13 0.84 -12.76
N GLY A 228 -11.38 -0.13 -13.65
CA GLY A 228 -10.40 -0.52 -14.67
C GLY A 228 -10.01 0.66 -15.57
N GLU A 229 -10.98 1.44 -16.04
CA GLU A 229 -10.71 2.60 -16.88
C GLU A 229 -9.96 3.69 -16.11
N ILE A 230 -10.23 3.85 -14.81
CA ILE A 230 -9.49 4.77 -13.93
C ILE A 230 -8.01 4.35 -13.90
N TRP A 231 -7.70 3.09 -13.59
CA TRP A 231 -6.32 2.59 -13.58
C TRP A 231 -5.63 2.70 -14.93
N ARG A 232 -6.36 2.49 -16.04
CA ARG A 232 -5.81 2.64 -17.39
C ARG A 232 -5.40 4.09 -17.66
N ASN A 233 -6.27 5.03 -17.34
CA ASN A 233 -6.05 6.46 -17.57
C ASN A 233 -4.97 7.02 -16.65
N ASP A 234 -4.91 6.56 -15.39
CA ASP A 234 -3.86 6.93 -14.44
C ASP A 234 -2.48 6.43 -14.90
N ALA A 235 -2.40 5.20 -15.41
CA ALA A 235 -1.18 4.68 -16.01
C ALA A 235 -0.73 5.54 -17.21
N GLU A 236 -1.64 5.88 -18.12
CA GLU A 236 -1.35 6.75 -19.27
C GLU A 236 -0.93 8.17 -18.84
N TYR A 237 -1.55 8.73 -17.78
CA TYR A 237 -1.17 10.01 -17.22
C TYR A 237 0.26 9.98 -16.67
N VAL A 238 0.61 8.96 -15.88
CA VAL A 238 1.94 8.81 -15.31
C VAL A 238 2.99 8.56 -16.40
N GLU A 239 2.68 7.71 -17.39
CA GLU A 239 3.56 7.40 -18.52
C GLU A 239 3.81 8.63 -19.42
N GLY A 240 2.82 9.52 -19.56
CA GLY A 240 2.92 10.76 -20.32
C GLY A 240 3.46 11.96 -19.55
N ALA A 241 3.57 11.86 -18.22
CA ALA A 241 4.02 12.95 -17.36
C ALA A 241 5.55 13.08 -17.36
N GLN A 242 6.04 14.28 -17.03
CA GLN A 242 7.47 14.57 -16.90
C GLN A 242 8.03 14.10 -15.54
N ILE A 243 7.73 12.84 -15.17
CA ILE A 243 8.03 12.29 -13.84
C ILE A 243 9.50 12.46 -13.46
N LEU A 244 10.43 12.25 -14.40
CA LEU A 244 11.86 12.43 -14.16
C LEU A 244 12.19 13.84 -13.63
N GLY A 245 11.66 14.88 -14.29
CA GLY A 245 11.84 16.25 -13.83
C GLY A 245 11.15 16.51 -12.48
N TRP A 246 10.00 15.88 -12.22
CA TRP A 246 9.28 16.03 -10.96
C TRP A 246 10.04 15.45 -9.78
N ILE A 247 10.67 14.29 -9.98
CA ILE A 247 11.50 13.65 -8.95
C ILE A 247 12.95 14.10 -9.01
N GLY A 248 13.23 15.24 -9.66
CA GLY A 248 14.53 15.93 -9.77
C GLY A 248 15.68 15.08 -10.30
N VAL A 249 15.38 14.28 -11.32
CA VAL A 249 16.35 13.68 -12.24
C VAL A 249 16.56 14.67 -13.39
N LEU A 250 17.82 14.99 -13.69
CA LEU A 250 18.21 15.96 -14.72
C LEU A 250 18.34 15.32 -16.11
#